data_AF-A0A2W0G6E7-F1
#
_entry.id   AF-A0A2W0G6E7-F1
#
_cell.length_a   1.000
_cell.length_b   1.000
_cell.length_c   1.000
_cell.angle_alpha   90.00
_cell.angle_beta   90.00
_cell.angle_gamma   90.00
#
_symmetry.space_group_name_H-M   'P 1'
#
loop_
_entity.id
_entity.type
_entity.pdbx_description
1 polymer ?
#
loop_
_entity_poly.entity_id
_entity_poly.type
_entity_poly.pdbx_seq_one_letter_code
_entity_poly.pdbx_strand_id
1 'polypeptide(L)'
;MKVTLPEFERAGVMVVGDVMLDRYWYGPTSRISPEAPVPVVKVDTIEERPGGAANVAMNIASLGAQSRLVGLTGIDDAARALSKSLADVNVKCDFVSVPTHPTITKLRVLSRNQQLIRLDFEEGFEGVDPEPLHERINQALGNIGALVLSDYAKGALASVQTMIQLARKANVPVLIDPKGTDFERYRGATLLTPNLSEFEAVAGKCKTEEELVERGMKIIADFELSALLVTRSEQGMTLLQPGKAPLHMPTQAQEVYDVTGAGDTVIGVLAATLAAGNSLEEACYFANAAAGVVVGKLGTSTVSPIELENAVRGRADTGFGVMTEDELKVAVAAARKRGEKVVMTNGVFDILHAGHVSYLANARKLGDRLIVAVNSDASTKRLKGETRPVNPLEQRMIVLGALEAVDWVVSFEEDTPQRLIAGILPDLLVKGGDYKPEQIAGSEEVWANGGEVMVLNFEDGCSTTNIIRKIQKDSQ
;
A
#
# COMPACT_ATOMS: atom_id res chain seq x y z
N MET A 1 5.59 -13.54 -6.77
CA MET A 1 5.73 -14.04 -5.39
C MET A 1 4.31 -14.16 -4.82
N LYS A 2 3.91 -15.24 -4.15
CA LYS A 2 2.59 -15.27 -3.49
C LYS A 2 2.73 -14.39 -2.26
N VAL A 3 2.36 -13.11 -2.39
CA VAL A 3 2.51 -12.14 -1.31
C VAL A 3 1.31 -12.32 -0.37
N THR A 4 1.42 -13.29 0.53
CA THR A 4 0.55 -13.38 1.71
C THR A 4 0.90 -12.26 2.65
N LEU A 5 -0.12 -11.62 3.25
CA LEU A 5 0.13 -10.62 4.27
C LEU A 5 0.98 -11.19 5.42
N PRO A 6 1.90 -10.40 6.00
CA PRO A 6 2.64 -10.80 7.18
C PRO A 6 1.70 -11.10 8.36
N GLU A 7 2.13 -11.99 9.25
CA GLU A 7 1.45 -12.24 10.52
C GLU A 7 1.75 -11.10 11.52
N PHE A 8 1.21 -9.90 11.25
CA PHE A 8 1.50 -8.70 12.02
C PHE A 8 1.21 -8.85 13.52
N GLU A 9 0.26 -9.69 13.93
CA GLU A 9 -0.04 -9.97 15.34
C GLU A 9 1.15 -10.52 16.14
N ARG A 10 2.14 -11.13 15.47
CA ARG A 10 3.38 -11.63 16.07
C ARG A 10 4.51 -10.61 16.05
N ALA A 11 4.34 -9.50 15.32
CA ALA A 11 5.35 -8.47 15.21
C ALA A 11 5.32 -7.54 16.43
N GLY A 12 6.50 -7.34 17.05
CA GLY A 12 6.72 -6.31 18.06
C GLY A 12 7.60 -5.20 17.51
N VAL A 13 7.12 -3.97 17.55
CA VAL A 13 7.90 -2.80 17.09
C VAL A 13 7.95 -1.76 18.19
N MET A 14 9.16 -1.25 18.44
CA MET A 14 9.35 -0.07 19.27
C MET A 14 9.60 1.14 18.38
N VAL A 15 8.88 2.23 18.62
CA VAL A 15 9.13 3.53 18.01
C VAL A 15 9.75 4.43 19.08
N VAL A 16 10.87 5.06 18.75
CA VAL A 16 11.52 6.10 19.55
C VAL A 16 11.61 7.35 18.69
N GLY A 17 11.17 8.49 19.20
CA GLY A 17 11.29 9.71 18.42
C GLY A 17 10.56 10.90 19.01
N ASP A 18 10.49 11.95 18.19
CA ASP A 18 9.83 13.19 18.53
C ASP A 18 8.30 13.02 18.45
N VAL A 19 7.64 13.06 19.60
CA VAL A 19 6.19 12.94 19.72
C VAL A 19 5.54 14.31 19.76
N MET A 20 4.42 14.47 19.07
CA MET A 20 3.71 15.74 19.04
C MET A 20 2.21 15.55 18.93
N LEU A 21 1.45 16.54 19.40
CA LEU A 21 0.00 16.61 19.28
C LEU A 21 -0.39 17.57 18.16
N ASP A 22 -1.04 17.07 17.11
CA ASP A 22 -1.70 17.91 16.12
C ASP A 22 -3.10 18.27 16.63
N ARG A 23 -3.33 19.55 16.91
CA ARG A 23 -4.62 20.06 17.42
C ARG A 23 -5.29 20.92 16.35
N TYR A 24 -6.58 20.73 16.15
CA TYR A 24 -7.37 21.45 15.16
C TYR A 24 -8.54 22.14 15.86
N TRP A 25 -8.63 23.46 15.70
CA TRP A 25 -9.75 24.26 16.17
C TRP A 25 -10.58 24.70 14.97
N TYR A 26 -11.82 24.23 14.90
CA TYR A 26 -12.76 24.60 13.86
C TYR A 26 -13.77 25.61 14.40
N GLY A 27 -14.09 26.58 13.55
CA GLY A 27 -15.17 27.52 13.85
C GLY A 27 -15.39 28.51 12.71
N PRO A 28 -16.60 29.09 12.60
CA PRO A 28 -16.87 30.11 11.61
C PRO A 28 -16.18 31.44 11.94
N THR A 29 -15.71 32.13 10.90
CA THR A 29 -15.27 33.54 10.95
C THR A 29 -16.37 34.45 10.43
N SER A 30 -17.32 34.83 11.29
CA SER A 30 -18.47 35.67 10.90
C SER A 30 -18.25 37.18 11.08
N ARG A 31 -17.18 37.60 11.78
CA ARG A 31 -16.88 39.01 12.03
C ARG A 31 -15.37 39.28 12.09
N ILE A 32 -15.02 40.55 11.90
CA ILE A 32 -13.68 41.10 12.15
C ILE A 32 -13.61 41.62 13.59
N SER A 33 -12.42 41.54 14.20
CA SER A 33 -12.20 42.02 15.57
C SER A 33 -12.33 43.56 15.64
N PRO A 34 -12.95 44.12 16.70
CA PRO A 34 -12.95 45.57 16.94
C PRO A 34 -11.60 46.07 17.45
N GLU A 35 -10.68 45.19 17.87
CA GLU A 35 -9.38 45.53 18.46
C GLU A 35 -8.26 45.60 17.41
N ALA A 36 -8.38 44.81 16.34
CA ALA A 36 -7.40 44.74 15.26
C ALA A 36 -8.08 44.25 13.97
N PRO A 37 -7.56 44.56 12.77
CA PRO A 37 -8.15 44.14 11.49
C PRO A 37 -7.88 42.65 11.19
N VAL A 38 -8.30 41.77 12.09
CA VAL A 38 -8.11 40.31 12.02
C VAL A 38 -9.45 39.57 12.19
N PRO A 39 -9.62 38.38 11.58
CA PRO A 39 -10.84 37.58 11.76
C PRO A 39 -11.01 37.10 13.21
N VAL A 40 -12.24 37.04 13.70
CA VAL A 40 -12.58 36.37 14.96
C VAL A 40 -13.13 34.99 14.65
N VAL A 41 -12.48 33.94 15.16
CA VAL A 41 -12.92 32.56 15.06
C VAL A 41 -13.70 32.18 16.32
N LYS A 42 -14.96 31.80 16.17
CA LYS A 42 -15.72 31.21 17.27
C LYS A 42 -15.50 29.69 17.24
N VAL A 43 -14.53 29.20 18.02
CA VAL A 43 -14.23 27.76 18.09
C VAL A 43 -15.44 27.02 18.67
N ASP A 44 -15.92 26.00 17.96
CA ASP A 44 -17.01 25.11 18.40
C ASP A 44 -16.62 23.63 18.39
N THR A 45 -15.60 23.26 17.62
CA THR A 45 -15.11 21.89 17.50
C THR A 45 -13.60 21.87 17.69
N ILE A 46 -13.13 20.95 18.55
CA ILE A 46 -11.72 20.68 18.79
C ILE A 46 -11.46 19.23 18.41
N GLU A 47 -10.47 19.02 17.55
CA GLU A 47 -10.00 17.70 17.18
C GLU A 47 -8.52 17.58 17.51
N GLU A 48 -8.12 16.42 18.00
CA GLU A 48 -6.78 16.14 18.49
C GLU A 48 -6.29 14.82 17.90
N ARG A 49 -5.11 14.86 17.27
CA ARG A 49 -4.53 13.72 16.57
C ARG A 49 -3.07 13.54 16.99
N PRO A 50 -2.62 12.30 17.25
CA PRO A 50 -1.20 12.03 17.45
C PRO A 50 -0.40 12.29 16.16
N GLY A 51 0.71 13.01 16.29
CA GLY A 51 1.63 13.38 15.20
C GLY A 51 3.07 12.97 15.47
N GLY A 52 3.92 13.10 14.45
CA GLY A 52 5.32 12.71 14.54
C GLY A 52 5.51 11.21 14.76
N ALA A 53 6.43 10.84 15.65
CA ALA A 53 6.67 9.44 16.03
C ALA A 53 5.40 8.73 16.55
N ALA A 54 4.43 9.48 17.09
CA ALA A 54 3.15 8.92 17.51
C ALA A 54 2.29 8.43 16.33
N ASN A 55 2.34 9.12 15.18
CA ASN A 55 1.64 8.69 13.97
C ASN A 55 2.25 7.41 13.37
N VAL A 56 3.57 7.27 13.44
CA VAL A 56 4.27 6.01 13.08
C VAL A 56 3.77 4.86 13.96
N ALA A 57 3.70 5.07 15.27
CA ALA A 57 3.24 4.06 16.21
C ALA A 57 1.78 3.66 15.98
N MET A 58 0.91 4.60 15.60
CA MET A 58 -0.48 4.31 15.22
C MET A 58 -0.56 3.45 13.95
N ASN A 59 0.25 3.75 12.93
CA ASN A 59 0.30 2.96 11.69
C ASN A 59 0.74 1.51 11.93
N ILE A 60 1.64 1.29 12.89
CA ILE A 60 2.04 -0.07 13.30
C ILE A 60 0.88 -0.78 14.00
N ALA A 61 0.22 -0.10 14.97
CA ALA A 61 -0.87 -0.70 15.72
C ALA A 61 -2.10 -0.98 14.84
N SER A 62 -2.38 -0.15 13.83
CA SER A 62 -3.50 -0.35 12.90
C SER A 62 -3.36 -1.61 12.05
N LEU A 63 -2.14 -2.12 11.85
CA LEU A 63 -1.85 -3.39 11.19
C LEU A 63 -2.08 -4.61 12.10
N GLY A 64 -2.34 -4.40 13.40
CA GLY A 64 -2.46 -5.45 14.41
C GLY A 64 -1.14 -5.81 15.11
N ALA A 65 -0.03 -5.12 14.79
CA ALA A 65 1.26 -5.34 15.43
C ALA A 65 1.34 -4.72 16.83
N GLN A 66 2.15 -5.30 17.70
CA GLN A 66 2.42 -4.75 19.03
C GLN A 66 3.29 -3.50 18.88
N SER A 67 2.70 -2.34 19.15
CA SER A 67 3.34 -1.03 19.01
C SER A 67 3.67 -0.45 20.39
N ARG A 68 4.95 -0.20 20.67
CA ARG A 68 5.40 0.53 21.87
C ARG A 68 6.05 1.84 21.45
N LEU A 69 5.57 2.95 22.00
CA LEU A 69 6.09 4.29 21.71
C LEU A 69 6.83 4.86 22.91
N VAL A 70 8.06 5.31 22.68
CA VAL A 70 8.88 6.04 23.63
C VAL A 70 9.25 7.40 23.02
N GLY A 71 9.06 8.46 23.79
CA GLY A 71 9.33 9.83 23.37
C GLY A 71 9.38 10.75 24.58
N LEU A 72 9.84 11.97 24.36
CA LEU A 72 9.89 13.01 25.39
C LEU A 72 8.59 13.81 25.38
N THR A 73 7.98 14.01 26.55
CA THR A 73 6.78 14.85 26.70
C THR A 73 6.92 15.78 27.90
N GLY A 74 6.15 16.87 27.92
CA GLY A 74 5.94 17.64 29.14
C GLY A 74 5.05 16.89 30.15
N ILE A 75 4.71 17.59 31.24
CA ILE A 75 3.68 17.16 32.20
C ILE A 75 2.48 18.09 32.02
N ASP A 76 1.71 17.88 30.96
CA ASP A 76 0.66 18.80 30.52
C ASP A 76 -0.54 18.08 29.90
N ASP A 77 -1.54 18.87 29.49
CA ASP A 77 -2.78 18.37 28.86
C ASP A 77 -2.51 17.68 27.53
N ALA A 78 -1.50 18.14 26.78
CA ALA A 78 -1.16 17.56 25.50
C ALA A 78 -0.56 16.15 25.65
N ALA A 79 0.33 15.93 26.63
CA ALA A 79 0.85 14.59 26.95
C ALA A 79 -0.28 13.63 27.35
N ARG A 80 -1.25 14.12 28.14
CA ARG A 80 -2.42 13.31 28.57
C ARG A 80 -3.33 12.98 27.40
N ALA A 81 -3.61 13.95 26.52
CA ALA A 81 -4.39 13.74 25.31
C ALA A 81 -3.73 12.70 24.39
N LEU A 82 -2.42 12.84 24.12
CA LEU A 82 -1.65 11.86 23.36
C LEU A 82 -1.74 10.46 23.96
N SER A 83 -1.47 10.33 25.25
CA SER A 83 -1.48 9.04 25.94
C SER A 83 -2.84 8.36 25.83
N LYS A 84 -3.93 9.13 25.95
CA LYS A 84 -5.30 8.61 25.81
C LYS A 84 -5.59 8.18 24.38
N SER A 85 -5.38 9.06 23.39
CA SER A 85 -5.66 8.77 21.99
C SER A 85 -4.88 7.56 21.46
N LEU A 86 -3.63 7.40 21.92
CA LEU A 86 -2.78 6.26 21.55
C LEU A 86 -3.21 4.96 22.23
N ALA A 87 -3.63 5.01 23.50
CA ALA A 87 -4.17 3.85 24.20
C ALA A 87 -5.46 3.33 23.55
N ASP A 88 -6.33 4.24 23.08
CA ASP A 88 -7.59 3.89 22.41
C ASP A 88 -7.36 3.10 21.10
N VAL A 89 -6.15 3.18 20.52
CA VAL A 89 -5.74 2.43 19.31
C VAL A 89 -4.65 1.38 19.60
N ASN A 90 -4.56 0.90 20.85
CA ASN A 90 -3.64 -0.16 21.29
C ASN A 90 -2.14 0.14 21.13
N VAL A 91 -1.74 1.41 21.14
CA VAL A 91 -0.32 1.80 21.25
C VAL A 91 0.07 1.88 22.72
N LYS A 92 1.12 1.15 23.12
CA LYS A 92 1.67 1.21 24.47
C LYS A 92 2.61 2.41 24.60
N CYS A 93 2.13 3.47 25.24
CA CYS A 93 2.93 4.64 25.56
C CYS A 93 3.84 4.40 26.76
N ASP A 94 5.12 4.75 26.62
CA ASP A 94 6.12 4.75 27.68
C ASP A 94 6.97 6.01 27.58
N PHE A 95 6.30 7.16 27.74
CA PHE A 95 6.90 8.47 27.63
C PHE A 95 7.87 8.76 28.79
N VAL A 96 8.90 9.52 28.47
CA VAL A 96 9.78 10.15 29.46
C VAL A 96 9.27 11.57 29.66
N SER A 97 8.72 11.84 30.85
CA SER A 97 8.21 13.16 31.18
C SER A 97 9.33 14.11 31.60
N VAL A 98 9.36 15.29 30.99
CA VAL A 98 10.35 16.35 31.21
C VAL A 98 9.60 17.60 31.72
N PRO A 99 9.57 17.85 33.04
CA PRO A 99 8.75 18.93 33.63
C PRO A 99 9.10 20.35 33.14
N THR A 100 10.32 20.53 32.62
CA THR A 100 10.86 21.82 32.19
C THR A 100 10.46 22.20 30.76
N HIS A 101 9.91 21.28 29.98
CA HIS A 101 9.57 21.49 28.57
C HIS A 101 8.08 21.20 28.34
N PRO A 102 7.40 21.94 27.46
CA PRO A 102 6.05 21.60 27.03
C PRO A 102 6.07 20.41 26.05
N THR A 103 4.99 19.64 26.04
CA THR A 103 4.74 18.67 24.96
C THR A 103 4.51 19.40 23.65
N ILE A 104 5.25 19.00 22.62
CA ILE A 104 5.20 19.61 21.29
C ILE A 104 3.76 19.56 20.76
N THR A 105 3.18 20.72 20.49
CA THR A 105 1.80 20.84 19.99
C THR A 105 1.76 21.72 18.76
N LYS A 106 1.16 21.22 17.68
CA LYS A 106 0.93 21.94 16.43
C LYS A 106 -0.56 22.26 16.33
N LEU A 107 -0.94 23.47 16.70
CA LEU A 107 -2.33 23.90 16.70
C LEU A 107 -2.68 24.62 15.39
N ARG A 108 -3.67 24.13 14.66
CA ARG A 108 -4.19 24.72 13.42
C ARG A 108 -5.59 25.27 13.69
N VAL A 109 -5.84 26.52 13.30
CA VAL A 109 -7.16 27.13 13.37
C VAL A 109 -7.77 27.17 11.98
N LEU A 110 -8.97 26.61 11.82
CA LEU A 110 -9.65 26.44 10.55
C LEU A 110 -11.03 27.09 10.55
N SER A 111 -11.39 27.69 9.41
CA SER A 111 -12.72 28.24 9.14
C SER A 111 -13.10 27.91 7.70
N ARG A 112 -14.32 27.37 7.50
CA ARG A 112 -14.84 26.98 6.17
C ARG A 112 -13.84 26.15 5.34
N ASN A 113 -13.21 25.16 5.98
CA ASN A 113 -12.18 24.29 5.41
C ASN A 113 -10.89 25.00 4.95
N GLN A 114 -10.67 26.25 5.35
CA GLN A 114 -9.43 26.98 5.13
C GLN A 114 -8.65 27.12 6.44
N GLN A 115 -7.36 26.77 6.43
CA GLN A 115 -6.47 27.02 7.54
C GLN A 115 -6.13 28.52 7.60
N LEU A 116 -6.41 29.15 8.74
CA LEU A 116 -6.18 30.58 8.96
C LEU A 116 -4.81 30.85 9.56
N ILE A 117 -4.43 30.05 10.57
CA ILE A 117 -3.15 30.19 11.28
C ILE A 117 -2.71 28.85 11.86
N ARG A 118 -1.39 28.68 12.00
CA ARG A 118 -0.76 27.61 12.76
C ARG A 118 0.02 28.21 13.93
N LEU A 119 -0.20 27.66 15.13
CA LEU A 119 0.49 28.01 16.36
C LEU A 119 1.29 26.79 16.81
N ASP A 120 2.62 26.94 16.84
CA ASP A 120 3.52 25.87 17.24
C ASP A 120 3.94 26.14 18.71
N PHE A 121 3.56 25.24 19.61
CA PHE A 121 3.97 25.24 21.02
C PHE A 121 5.05 24.19 21.18
N GLU A 122 6.30 24.59 21.05
CA GLU A 122 7.42 23.66 21.13
C GLU A 122 8.66 24.34 21.71
N GLU A 123 9.37 23.60 22.55
CA GLU A 123 10.76 23.85 22.89
C GLU A 123 11.51 22.58 22.52
N GLY A 124 12.69 22.72 21.89
CA GLY A 124 13.51 21.56 21.58
C GLY A 124 13.98 20.90 22.86
N PHE A 125 13.98 19.57 22.92
CA PHE A 125 14.50 18.79 24.04
C PHE A 125 16.04 18.67 24.00
N GLU A 126 16.73 19.66 23.45
CA GLU A 126 18.18 19.68 23.40
C GLU A 126 18.75 19.74 24.83
N GLY A 127 19.71 18.87 25.14
CA GLY A 127 20.33 18.82 26.48
C GLY A 127 19.51 18.10 27.55
N VAL A 128 18.35 17.52 27.21
CA VAL A 128 17.67 16.57 28.09
C VAL A 128 18.51 15.31 28.25
N ASP A 129 18.59 14.79 29.47
CA ASP A 129 19.29 13.54 29.78
C ASP A 129 18.72 12.37 28.94
N PRO A 130 19.53 11.72 28.09
CA PRO A 130 19.06 10.64 27.24
C PRO A 130 18.95 9.29 27.97
N GLU A 131 19.52 9.13 29.16
CA GLU A 131 19.55 7.85 29.88
C GLU A 131 18.16 7.22 30.07
N PRO A 132 17.10 7.95 30.47
CA PRO A 132 15.75 7.38 30.59
C PRO A 132 15.20 6.79 29.27
N LEU A 133 15.61 7.32 28.11
CA LEU A 133 15.25 6.74 26.80
C LEU A 133 16.05 5.46 26.56
N HIS A 134 17.35 5.47 26.85
CA HIS A 134 18.23 4.30 26.67
C HIS A 134 17.82 3.12 27.55
N GLU A 135 17.42 3.38 28.80
CA GLU A 135 16.91 2.35 29.71
C GLU A 135 15.65 1.66 29.15
N ARG A 136 14.70 2.44 28.62
CA ARG A 136 13.46 1.91 28.02
C ARG A 136 13.73 1.09 26.77
N ILE A 137 14.66 1.55 25.92
CA ILE A 137 15.13 0.79 24.76
C ILE A 137 15.71 -0.54 25.22
N ASN A 138 16.69 -0.52 26.14
CA ASN A 138 17.34 -1.73 26.64
C ASN A 138 16.36 -2.75 27.22
N GLN A 139 15.34 -2.30 27.97
CA GLN A 139 14.30 -3.18 28.51
C GLN A 139 13.37 -3.79 27.44
N ALA A 140 13.23 -3.13 26.29
CA ALA A 140 12.33 -3.55 25.22
C ALA A 140 13.02 -4.45 24.17
N LEU A 141 14.32 -4.31 23.96
CA LEU A 141 15.07 -4.97 22.87
C LEU A 141 14.86 -6.50 22.80
N GLY A 142 14.68 -7.18 23.94
CA GLY A 142 14.45 -8.62 23.97
C GLY A 142 13.06 -9.08 23.49
N ASN A 143 12.11 -8.17 23.32
CA ASN A 143 10.70 -8.46 23.01
C ASN A 143 10.21 -7.80 21.70
N ILE A 144 11.10 -7.19 20.94
CA ILE A 144 10.76 -6.51 19.68
C ILE A 144 11.53 -7.10 18.51
N GLY A 145 10.90 -7.13 17.34
CA GLY A 145 11.50 -7.54 16.08
C GLY A 145 12.08 -6.37 15.27
N ALA A 146 11.76 -5.11 15.60
CA ALA A 146 12.33 -3.93 14.96
C ALA A 146 12.28 -2.68 15.88
N LEU A 147 13.27 -1.80 15.71
CA LEU A 147 13.32 -0.47 16.32
C LEU A 147 13.20 0.60 15.24
N VAL A 148 12.26 1.52 15.39
CA VAL A 148 12.10 2.70 14.53
C VAL A 148 12.58 3.94 15.27
N LEU A 149 13.49 4.70 14.66
CA LEU A 149 13.92 6.01 15.14
C LEU A 149 13.33 7.08 14.21
N SER A 150 12.34 7.83 14.70
CA SER A 150 11.59 8.81 13.92
C SER A 150 12.04 10.23 14.28
N ASP A 151 12.85 10.85 13.41
CA ASP A 151 13.48 12.15 13.65
C ASP A 151 12.68 13.30 13.04
N TYR A 152 12.26 14.25 13.89
CA TYR A 152 11.64 15.51 13.46
C TYR A 152 12.49 16.72 13.88
N ALA A 153 13.74 16.48 14.27
CA ALA A 153 14.69 17.45 14.80
C ALA A 153 14.14 18.22 16.01
N LYS A 154 13.51 17.51 16.97
CA LYS A 154 12.98 18.11 18.22
C LYS A 154 13.71 17.66 19.48
N GLY A 155 14.75 16.83 19.35
CA GLY A 155 15.71 16.55 20.40
C GLY A 155 15.59 15.15 21.03
N ALA A 156 14.51 14.41 20.81
CA ALA A 156 14.37 13.06 21.36
C ALA A 156 15.47 12.10 20.84
N LEU A 157 15.99 12.35 19.63
CA LEU A 157 17.06 11.57 19.01
C LEU A 157 18.46 12.19 19.15
N ALA A 158 18.67 13.10 20.11
CA ALA A 158 20.00 13.72 20.33
C ALA A 158 21.13 12.68 20.49
N SER A 159 20.85 11.52 21.08
CA SER A 159 21.79 10.41 21.31
C SER A 159 21.54 9.20 20.39
N VAL A 160 21.04 9.43 19.17
CA VAL A 160 20.66 8.40 18.18
C VAL A 160 21.75 7.33 17.93
N GLN A 161 23.03 7.71 17.93
CA GLN A 161 24.14 6.76 17.76
C GLN A 161 24.18 5.69 18.86
N THR A 162 23.98 6.08 20.12
CA THR A 162 23.90 5.13 21.23
C THR A 162 22.70 4.20 21.05
N MET A 163 21.55 4.73 20.64
CA MET A 163 20.33 3.94 20.39
C MET A 163 20.56 2.89 19.29
N ILE A 164 21.20 3.27 18.19
CA ILE A 164 21.59 2.35 17.11
C ILE A 164 22.51 1.25 17.64
N GLN A 165 23.52 1.60 18.43
CA GLN A 165 24.48 0.64 19.00
C GLN A 165 23.82 -0.36 19.95
N LEU A 166 22.89 0.08 20.80
CA LEU A 166 22.13 -0.79 21.70
C LEU A 166 21.34 -1.84 20.90
N ALA A 167 20.61 -1.40 19.87
CA ALA A 167 19.82 -2.29 19.03
C ALA A 167 20.67 -3.25 18.19
N ARG A 168 21.78 -2.77 17.60
CA ARG A 168 22.74 -3.62 16.88
C ARG A 168 23.32 -4.71 17.78
N LYS A 169 23.69 -4.37 19.02
CA LYS A 169 24.20 -5.36 20.00
C LYS A 169 23.16 -6.45 20.32
N ALA A 170 21.88 -6.12 20.25
CA ALA A 170 20.78 -7.06 20.43
C ALA A 170 20.32 -7.76 19.13
N ASN A 171 20.97 -7.50 17.99
CA ASN A 171 20.55 -7.97 16.66
C ASN A 171 19.11 -7.54 16.26
N VAL A 172 18.65 -6.39 16.76
CA VAL A 172 17.37 -5.81 16.37
C VAL A 172 17.60 -4.84 15.20
N PRO A 173 16.88 -4.99 14.07
CA PRO A 173 17.00 -4.07 12.95
C PRO A 173 16.53 -2.66 13.32
N VAL A 174 17.29 -1.66 12.87
CA VAL A 174 17.04 -0.24 13.14
C VAL A 174 16.65 0.47 11.85
N LEU A 175 15.42 0.97 11.81
CA LEU A 175 14.89 1.76 10.72
C LEU A 175 14.82 3.22 11.15
N ILE A 176 15.26 4.13 10.29
CA ILE A 176 15.33 5.55 10.61
C ILE A 176 14.66 6.36 9.51
N ASP A 177 13.72 7.22 9.92
CA ASP A 177 13.19 8.31 9.10
C ASP A 177 14.02 9.56 9.38
N PRO A 178 14.93 9.96 8.48
CA PRO A 178 15.93 10.97 8.77
C PRO A 178 15.35 12.39 8.72
N LYS A 179 15.94 13.28 9.52
CA LYS A 179 15.80 14.73 9.34
C LYS A 179 17.15 15.40 9.18
N GLY A 180 17.16 16.48 8.39
CA GLY A 180 18.33 17.30 8.14
C GLY A 180 19.29 16.69 7.11
N THR A 181 20.52 17.20 7.09
CA THR A 181 21.55 16.82 6.10
C THR A 181 22.72 16.05 6.72
N ASP A 182 22.74 15.90 8.05
CA ASP A 182 23.78 15.16 8.73
C ASP A 182 23.37 13.69 8.88
N PHE A 183 23.76 12.86 7.93
CA PHE A 183 23.50 11.42 7.97
C PHE A 183 24.55 10.63 8.76
N GLU A 184 25.68 11.26 9.13
CA GLU A 184 26.73 10.61 9.92
C GLU A 184 26.20 10.13 11.28
N ARG A 185 25.30 10.90 11.89
CA ARG A 185 24.63 10.51 13.14
C ARG A 185 23.77 9.26 13.01
N TYR A 186 23.43 8.80 11.81
CA TYR A 186 22.68 7.56 11.58
C TYR A 186 23.58 6.37 11.19
N ARG A 187 24.90 6.52 11.29
CA ARG A 187 25.88 5.47 11.00
C ARG A 187 25.49 4.14 11.65
N GLY A 188 25.52 3.08 10.84
CA GLY A 188 25.24 1.72 11.29
C GLY A 188 23.76 1.33 11.36
N ALA A 189 22.82 2.18 10.96
CA ALA A 189 21.41 1.78 10.88
C ALA A 189 21.18 0.65 9.86
N THR A 190 20.13 -0.14 10.05
CA THR A 190 19.76 -1.19 9.09
C THR A 190 19.15 -0.58 7.84
N LEU A 191 18.24 0.38 8.00
CA LEU A 191 17.58 1.06 6.90
C LEU A 191 17.44 2.54 7.21
N LEU A 192 17.82 3.37 6.25
CA LEU A 192 17.51 4.80 6.23
C LEU A 192 16.48 5.07 5.14
N THR A 193 15.45 5.89 5.42
CA THR A 193 14.32 6.11 4.51
C THR A 193 14.14 7.58 4.05
N PRO A 194 15.18 8.27 3.53
CA PRO A 194 15.03 9.66 3.13
C PRO A 194 14.06 9.82 1.96
N ASN A 195 13.37 10.96 1.90
CA ASN A 195 12.75 11.38 0.64
C ASN A 195 13.82 11.86 -0.35
N LEU A 196 13.45 12.01 -1.63
CA LEU A 196 14.38 12.42 -2.68
C LEU A 196 15.07 13.76 -2.36
N SER A 197 14.37 14.72 -1.76
CA SER A 197 14.98 16.01 -1.40
C SER A 197 16.01 15.89 -0.27
N GLU A 198 15.71 15.08 0.76
CA GLU A 198 16.64 14.78 1.85
C GLU A 198 17.86 14.00 1.35
N PHE A 199 17.64 13.03 0.46
CA PHE A 199 18.71 12.29 -0.21
C PHE A 199 19.61 13.22 -1.03
N GLU A 200 19.04 14.04 -1.92
CA GLU A 200 19.79 14.96 -2.78
C GLU A 200 20.51 16.06 -1.99
N ALA A 201 20.02 16.43 -0.80
CA ALA A 201 20.71 17.37 0.06
C ALA A 201 22.06 16.82 0.57
N VAL A 202 22.21 15.49 0.65
CA VAL A 202 23.44 14.82 1.10
C VAL A 202 24.26 14.29 -0.08
N ALA A 203 23.62 13.59 -1.02
CA ALA A 203 24.27 13.00 -2.20
C ALA A 203 24.52 14.00 -3.33
N GLY A 204 23.88 15.17 -3.31
CA GLY A 204 23.78 16.08 -4.44
C GLY A 204 22.66 15.68 -5.42
N LYS A 205 22.22 16.64 -6.25
CA LYS A 205 21.14 16.43 -7.23
C LYS A 205 21.45 15.32 -8.24
N CYS A 206 20.50 14.42 -8.46
CA CYS A 206 20.63 13.29 -9.37
C CYS A 206 19.77 13.52 -10.62
N LYS A 207 20.35 13.35 -11.80
CA LYS A 207 19.67 13.55 -13.09
C LYS A 207 19.19 12.25 -13.74
N THR A 208 19.80 11.13 -13.37
CA THR A 208 19.46 9.80 -13.91
C THR A 208 19.32 8.77 -12.80
N GLU A 209 18.70 7.64 -13.12
CA GLU A 209 18.58 6.49 -12.20
C GLU A 209 19.95 5.95 -11.79
N GLU A 210 20.90 5.91 -12.72
CA GLU A 210 22.25 5.43 -12.47
C GLU A 210 22.99 6.32 -11.48
N GLU A 211 22.85 7.64 -11.58
CA GLU A 211 23.45 8.58 -10.61
C GLU A 211 22.86 8.38 -9.20
N LEU A 212 21.54 8.16 -9.11
CA LEU A 212 20.86 7.90 -7.83
C LEU A 212 21.36 6.61 -7.19
N VAL A 213 21.47 5.54 -7.99
CA VAL A 213 21.97 4.23 -7.54
C VAL A 213 23.43 4.34 -7.09
N GLU A 214 24.31 4.95 -7.89
CA GLU A 214 25.73 5.10 -7.58
C GLU A 214 25.94 5.86 -6.26
N ARG A 215 25.28 7.01 -6.12
CA ARG A 215 25.41 7.86 -4.92
C ARG A 215 24.74 7.24 -3.71
N GLY A 216 23.62 6.54 -3.90
CA GLY A 216 22.97 5.80 -2.82
C GLY A 216 23.84 4.66 -2.30
N MET A 217 24.50 3.91 -3.18
CA MET A 217 25.46 2.87 -2.78
C MET A 217 26.68 3.46 -2.07
N LYS A 218 27.12 4.66 -2.47
CA LYS A 218 28.16 5.41 -1.75
C LYS A 218 27.71 5.80 -0.35
N ILE A 219 26.51 6.36 -0.18
CA ILE A 219 25.93 6.69 1.14
C ILE A 219 25.84 5.44 2.03
N ILE A 220 25.42 4.31 1.48
CA ILE A 220 25.38 3.03 2.20
C ILE A 220 26.77 2.66 2.73
N ALA A 221 27.80 2.77 1.90
CA ALA A 221 29.18 2.46 2.27
C ALA A 221 29.74 3.47 3.30
N ASP A 222 29.56 4.78 3.04
CA ASP A 222 30.11 5.87 3.85
C ASP A 222 29.55 5.85 5.29
N PHE A 223 28.25 5.51 5.45
CA PHE A 223 27.57 5.48 6.75
C PHE A 223 27.28 4.06 7.28
N GLU A 224 27.87 3.03 6.70
CA GLU A 224 27.74 1.62 7.15
C GLU A 224 26.29 1.14 7.31
N LEU A 225 25.42 1.54 6.37
CA LEU A 225 24.02 1.13 6.36
C LEU A 225 23.91 -0.30 5.79
N SER A 226 22.90 -1.07 6.22
CA SER A 226 22.58 -2.33 5.53
C SER A 226 21.81 -2.09 4.22
N ALA A 227 21.01 -1.03 4.17
CA ALA A 227 20.20 -0.65 3.02
C ALA A 227 19.78 0.83 3.07
N LEU A 228 19.38 1.35 1.91
CA LEU A 228 18.80 2.70 1.76
C LEU A 228 17.51 2.59 0.94
N LEU A 229 16.41 3.18 1.44
CA LEU A 229 15.16 3.29 0.69
C LEU A 229 14.87 4.76 0.40
N VAL A 230 15.02 5.17 -0.85
CA VAL A 230 14.71 6.54 -1.27
C VAL A 230 13.24 6.61 -1.69
N THR A 231 12.44 7.40 -0.99
CA THR A 231 11.04 7.67 -1.38
C THR A 231 10.98 8.84 -2.36
N ARG A 232 10.21 8.69 -3.43
CA ARG A 232 10.28 9.53 -4.64
C ARG A 232 8.90 9.99 -5.10
N SER A 233 7.97 10.20 -4.17
CA SER A 233 6.62 10.72 -4.43
C SER A 233 5.92 9.95 -5.56
N GLU A 234 5.53 10.60 -6.65
CA GLU A 234 4.86 10.01 -7.81
C GLU A 234 5.71 8.96 -8.54
N GLN A 235 7.04 8.99 -8.38
CA GLN A 235 7.94 7.97 -8.92
C GLN A 235 8.02 6.73 -8.00
N GLY A 236 7.28 6.68 -6.90
CA GLY A 236 7.27 5.57 -5.97
C GLY A 236 8.48 5.55 -5.04
N MET A 237 9.21 4.45 -4.96
CA MET A 237 10.37 4.30 -4.07
C MET A 237 11.43 3.35 -4.64
N THR A 238 12.69 3.55 -4.27
CA THR A 238 13.83 2.75 -4.75
C THR A 238 14.64 2.21 -3.58
N LEU A 239 14.71 0.90 -3.46
CA LEU A 239 15.50 0.18 -2.46
C LEU A 239 16.88 -0.16 -3.02
N LEU A 240 17.92 0.18 -2.26
CA LEU A 240 19.32 -0.08 -2.57
C LEU A 240 19.94 -0.95 -1.48
N GLN A 241 20.65 -2.00 -1.88
CA GLN A 241 21.30 -2.95 -0.98
C GLN A 241 22.68 -3.37 -1.54
N PRO A 242 23.72 -3.50 -0.69
CA PRO A 242 25.00 -4.06 -1.10
C PRO A 242 24.85 -5.43 -1.77
N GLY A 243 25.44 -5.59 -2.96
CA GLY A 243 25.47 -6.87 -3.68
C GLY A 243 24.14 -7.31 -4.32
N LYS A 244 23.11 -6.46 -4.34
CA LYS A 244 21.83 -6.71 -5.03
C LYS A 244 21.57 -5.65 -6.10
N ALA A 245 20.77 -6.01 -7.11
CA ALA A 245 20.29 -5.04 -8.08
C ALA A 245 19.31 -4.05 -7.39
N PRO A 246 19.28 -2.76 -7.79
CA PRO A 246 18.30 -1.81 -7.31
C PRO A 246 16.87 -2.31 -7.52
N LEU A 247 16.04 -2.22 -6.48
CA LEU A 247 14.62 -2.57 -6.57
C LEU A 247 13.80 -1.27 -6.63
N HIS A 248 13.34 -0.94 -7.82
CA HIS A 248 12.43 0.17 -8.04
C HIS A 248 10.97 -0.30 -7.93
N MET A 249 10.15 0.45 -7.21
CA MET A 249 8.73 0.22 -7.05
C MET A 249 7.97 1.49 -7.44
N PRO A 250 7.17 1.48 -8.52
CA PRO A 250 6.37 2.64 -8.90
C PRO A 250 5.27 2.91 -7.87
N THR A 251 4.76 4.14 -7.85
CA THR A 251 3.61 4.51 -7.00
C THR A 251 2.38 3.68 -7.34
N GLN A 252 1.54 3.41 -6.34
CA GLN A 252 0.25 2.75 -6.51
C GLN A 252 -0.94 3.71 -6.41
N ALA A 253 -0.68 4.97 -6.11
CA ALA A 253 -1.74 5.96 -5.96
C ALA A 253 -2.40 6.24 -7.31
N GLN A 254 -3.66 5.84 -7.46
CA GLN A 254 -4.46 6.23 -8.64
C GLN A 254 -5.00 7.66 -8.49
N GLU A 255 -5.36 8.05 -7.26
CA GLU A 255 -5.79 9.41 -6.91
C GLU A 255 -5.05 9.86 -5.66
N VAL A 256 -4.42 11.04 -5.73
CA VAL A 256 -3.69 11.65 -4.61
C VAL A 256 -4.56 12.76 -4.03
N TYR A 257 -5.03 12.54 -2.80
CA TYR A 257 -5.87 13.49 -2.07
C TYR A 257 -5.04 14.30 -1.05
N ASP A 258 -4.26 13.61 -0.21
CA ASP A 258 -3.39 14.23 0.80
C ASP A 258 -2.15 13.35 1.05
N VAL A 259 -0.96 13.94 0.96
CA VAL A 259 0.32 13.22 1.18
C VAL A 259 0.80 13.25 2.62
N THR A 260 0.06 13.92 3.51
CA THR A 260 0.45 14.13 4.90
C THR A 260 0.51 12.80 5.65
N GLY A 261 1.68 12.46 6.21
CA GLY A 261 1.88 11.22 6.99
C GLY A 261 2.12 9.95 6.16
N ALA A 262 2.28 10.08 4.82
CA ALA A 262 2.62 8.94 3.97
C ALA A 262 3.98 8.33 4.34
N GLY A 263 4.97 9.16 4.69
CA GLY A 263 6.28 8.69 5.17
C GLY A 263 6.18 7.88 6.47
N ASP A 264 5.37 8.36 7.43
CA ASP A 264 5.13 7.64 8.68
C ASP A 264 4.48 6.27 8.45
N THR A 265 3.56 6.20 7.48
CA THR A 265 2.93 4.95 7.05
C THR A 265 3.96 3.99 6.45
N VAL A 266 4.82 4.51 5.55
CA VAL A 266 5.88 3.72 4.90
C VAL A 266 6.80 3.09 5.94
N ILE A 267 7.37 3.87 6.85
CA ILE A 267 8.30 3.33 7.85
C ILE A 267 7.60 2.43 8.88
N GLY A 268 6.35 2.73 9.24
CA GLY A 268 5.55 1.88 10.13
C GLY A 268 5.29 0.49 9.53
N VAL A 269 4.89 0.43 8.26
CA VAL A 269 4.64 -0.84 7.55
C VAL A 269 5.93 -1.60 7.30
N LEU A 270 7.03 -0.91 6.96
CA LEU A 270 8.36 -1.52 6.85
C LEU A 270 8.76 -2.22 8.14
N ALA A 271 8.66 -1.51 9.26
CA ALA A 271 9.05 -2.02 10.57
C ALA A 271 8.18 -3.20 11.02
N ALA A 272 6.86 -3.09 10.87
CA ALA A 272 5.93 -4.16 11.22
C ALA A 272 6.17 -5.43 10.38
N THR A 273 6.46 -5.26 9.09
CA THR A 273 6.74 -6.38 8.19
C THR A 273 8.08 -7.06 8.51
N LEU A 274 9.13 -6.28 8.74
CA LEU A 274 10.43 -6.84 9.14
C LEU A 274 10.35 -7.54 10.50
N ALA A 275 9.62 -6.96 11.46
CA ALA A 275 9.40 -7.56 12.77
C ALA A 275 8.55 -8.85 12.71
N ALA A 276 7.76 -9.05 11.65
CA ALA A 276 7.06 -10.30 11.36
C ALA A 276 7.97 -11.38 10.73
N GLY A 277 9.23 -11.06 10.41
CA GLY A 277 10.23 -11.99 9.88
C GLY A 277 10.36 -12.00 8.35
N ASN A 278 9.70 -11.08 7.65
CA ASN A 278 9.77 -10.94 6.20
C ASN A 278 11.07 -10.26 5.73
N SER A 279 11.36 -10.36 4.43
CA SER A 279 12.53 -9.69 3.85
C SER A 279 12.31 -8.18 3.71
N LEU A 280 13.41 -7.44 3.50
CA LEU A 280 13.35 -6.01 3.27
C LEU A 280 12.64 -5.65 1.96
N GLU A 281 12.82 -6.48 0.93
CA GLU A 281 12.13 -6.35 -0.34
C GLU A 281 10.61 -6.53 -0.19
N GLU A 282 10.18 -7.53 0.57
CA GLU A 282 8.76 -7.73 0.91
C GLU A 282 8.23 -6.55 1.73
N ALA A 283 8.98 -6.09 2.74
CA ALA A 283 8.62 -4.93 3.54
C ALA A 283 8.42 -3.68 2.68
N CYS A 284 9.33 -3.39 1.75
CA CYS A 284 9.19 -2.26 0.84
C CYS A 284 8.00 -2.43 -0.11
N TYR A 285 7.73 -3.66 -0.53
CA TYR A 285 6.54 -3.98 -1.31
C TYR A 285 5.26 -3.59 -0.53
N PHE A 286 5.07 -4.07 0.70
CA PHE A 286 3.89 -3.70 1.49
C PHE A 286 3.84 -2.20 1.80
N ALA A 287 4.98 -1.57 2.11
CA ALA A 287 5.04 -0.14 2.42
C ALA A 287 4.62 0.74 1.23
N ASN A 288 5.02 0.38 0.00
CA ASN A 288 4.57 1.09 -1.20
C ASN A 288 3.07 0.92 -1.46
N ALA A 289 2.50 -0.24 -1.13
CA ALA A 289 1.05 -0.47 -1.24
C ALA A 289 0.27 0.36 -0.21
N ALA A 290 0.74 0.34 1.04
CA ALA A 290 0.18 1.16 2.10
C ALA A 290 0.24 2.65 1.78
N ALA A 291 1.38 3.13 1.26
CA ALA A 291 1.54 4.50 0.79
C ALA A 291 0.48 4.88 -0.25
N GLY A 292 0.26 4.03 -1.26
CA GLY A 292 -0.77 4.24 -2.28
C GLY A 292 -2.19 4.35 -1.71
N VAL A 293 -2.50 3.60 -0.64
CA VAL A 293 -3.80 3.68 0.04
C VAL A 293 -3.94 4.98 0.83
N VAL A 294 -2.95 5.33 1.66
CA VAL A 294 -3.09 6.48 2.59
C VAL A 294 -3.05 7.81 1.87
N VAL A 295 -2.36 7.94 0.74
CA VAL A 295 -2.37 9.20 -0.03
C VAL A 295 -3.72 9.49 -0.70
N GLY A 296 -4.58 8.48 -0.83
CA GLY A 296 -5.97 8.63 -1.28
C GLY A 296 -6.94 9.03 -0.16
N LYS A 297 -6.46 9.16 1.09
CA LYS A 297 -7.25 9.54 2.26
C LYS A 297 -6.91 10.98 2.68
N LEU A 298 -7.75 11.58 3.52
CA LEU A 298 -7.55 12.95 4.01
C LEU A 298 -6.86 12.97 5.39
N GLY A 299 -5.80 13.78 5.53
CA GLY A 299 -5.01 13.92 6.75
C GLY A 299 -4.16 12.69 7.09
N THR A 300 -3.58 12.70 8.31
CA THR A 300 -2.82 11.57 8.87
C THR A 300 -3.72 10.35 9.09
N SER A 301 -3.89 9.56 8.04
CA SER A 301 -4.67 8.33 8.03
C SER A 301 -3.77 7.11 8.16
N THR A 302 -4.31 6.03 8.72
CA THR A 302 -3.62 4.73 8.80
C THR A 302 -4.15 3.75 7.76
N VAL A 303 -3.42 2.65 7.58
CA VAL A 303 -3.86 1.51 6.75
C VAL A 303 -4.25 0.33 7.65
N SER A 304 -5.38 -0.31 7.34
CA SER A 304 -5.80 -1.56 7.97
C SER A 304 -5.26 -2.78 7.20
N PRO A 305 -5.20 -3.98 7.83
CA PRO A 305 -4.76 -5.19 7.13
C PRO A 305 -5.60 -5.49 5.89
N ILE A 306 -6.92 -5.28 5.94
CA ILE A 306 -7.83 -5.52 4.82
C ILE A 306 -7.53 -4.56 3.66
N GLU A 307 -7.33 -3.27 3.95
CA GLU A 307 -6.98 -2.29 2.92
C GLU A 307 -5.61 -2.58 2.30
N LEU A 308 -4.63 -2.98 3.12
CA LEU A 308 -3.32 -3.38 2.64
C LEU A 308 -3.42 -4.66 1.79
N GLU A 309 -4.23 -5.64 2.20
CA GLU A 309 -4.48 -6.84 1.43
C GLU A 309 -5.06 -6.51 0.06
N ASN A 310 -6.08 -5.64 0.02
CA ASN A 310 -6.72 -5.21 -1.22
C ASN A 310 -5.76 -4.48 -2.13
N ALA A 311 -4.93 -3.58 -1.58
CA ALA A 311 -3.91 -2.86 -2.34
C ALA A 311 -2.85 -3.81 -2.92
N VAL A 312 -2.41 -4.79 -2.14
CA VAL A 312 -1.44 -5.81 -2.59
C VAL A 312 -2.04 -6.74 -3.64
N ARG A 313 -3.28 -7.20 -3.46
CA ARG A 313 -4.01 -8.00 -4.45
C ARG A 313 -4.20 -7.23 -5.75
N GLY A 314 -4.43 -5.92 -5.67
CA GLY A 314 -4.49 -5.01 -6.82
C GLY A 314 -3.14 -4.73 -7.50
N ARG A 315 -2.01 -5.12 -6.90
CA ARG A 315 -0.64 -4.82 -7.35
C ARG A 315 0.10 -6.00 -7.99
N ALA A 316 -0.59 -7.08 -8.30
CA ALA A 316 0.04 -8.19 -8.98
C ALA A 316 0.23 -7.90 -10.47
N ASP A 317 1.16 -7.00 -10.80
CA ASP A 317 1.86 -7.03 -12.07
C ASP A 317 2.63 -8.36 -12.11
N THR A 318 2.23 -9.20 -13.05
CA THR A 318 2.35 -10.67 -13.11
C THR A 318 1.37 -11.46 -12.24
N GLY A 319 0.08 -11.17 -12.30
CA GLY A 319 -0.85 -12.13 -11.70
C GLY A 319 -2.34 -11.86 -11.73
N PHE A 320 -2.83 -10.65 -11.96
CA PHE A 320 -4.28 -10.42 -12.03
C PHE A 320 -4.67 -9.23 -12.92
N GLY A 321 -5.87 -9.26 -13.51
CA GLY A 321 -6.41 -8.20 -14.35
C GLY A 321 -6.19 -8.40 -15.85
N VAL A 322 -6.20 -7.30 -16.60
CA VAL A 322 -6.02 -7.29 -18.07
C VAL A 322 -4.57 -7.59 -18.42
N MET A 323 -4.34 -8.57 -19.29
CA MET A 323 -3.02 -9.11 -19.65
C MET A 323 -2.84 -9.16 -21.17
N THR A 324 -1.61 -8.96 -21.62
CA THR A 324 -1.16 -9.43 -22.94
C THR A 324 -1.01 -10.96 -22.94
N GLU A 325 -0.97 -11.56 -24.13
CA GLU A 325 -0.80 -13.01 -24.25
C GLU A 325 0.53 -13.51 -23.64
N ASP A 326 1.61 -12.75 -23.80
CA ASP A 326 2.93 -13.12 -23.28
C ASP A 326 2.99 -13.02 -21.75
N GLU A 327 2.40 -11.97 -21.18
CA GLU A 327 2.25 -11.83 -19.71
C GLU A 327 1.40 -12.96 -19.14
N LEU A 328 0.32 -13.32 -19.83
CA LEU A 328 -0.55 -14.42 -19.41
C LEU A 328 0.21 -15.76 -19.40
N LYS A 329 1.02 -16.05 -20.43
CA LYS A 329 1.85 -17.28 -20.46
C LYS A 329 2.80 -17.34 -19.26
N VAL A 330 3.44 -16.23 -18.94
CA VAL A 330 4.34 -16.13 -17.77
C VAL A 330 3.56 -16.36 -16.47
N ALA A 331 2.39 -15.72 -16.32
CA ALA A 331 1.54 -15.84 -15.14
C ALA A 331 1.00 -17.27 -14.93
N VAL A 332 0.55 -17.93 -16.00
CA VAL A 332 0.06 -19.31 -15.99
C VAL A 332 1.19 -20.30 -15.66
N ALA A 333 2.37 -20.13 -16.27
CA ALA A 333 3.53 -20.96 -15.95
C ALA A 333 3.94 -20.82 -14.48
N ALA A 334 3.87 -19.61 -13.93
CA ALA A 334 4.12 -19.37 -12.51
C ALA A 334 3.06 -20.00 -11.60
N ALA A 335 1.79 -19.98 -11.99
CA ALA A 335 0.69 -20.62 -11.25
C ALA A 335 0.84 -22.14 -11.22
N ARG A 336 1.15 -22.77 -12.36
CA ARG A 336 1.44 -24.21 -12.41
C ARG A 336 2.62 -24.61 -11.55
N LYS A 337 3.70 -23.83 -11.54
CA LYS A 337 4.84 -24.07 -10.63
C LYS A 337 4.45 -24.04 -9.15
N ARG A 338 3.35 -23.36 -8.79
CA ARG A 338 2.78 -23.32 -7.43
C ARG A 338 1.76 -24.44 -7.18
N GLY A 339 1.47 -25.28 -8.16
CA GLY A 339 0.45 -26.32 -8.07
C GLY A 339 -0.99 -25.79 -8.12
N GLU A 340 -1.20 -24.56 -8.62
CA GLU A 340 -2.53 -23.96 -8.78
C GLU A 340 -3.22 -24.54 -10.03
N LYS A 341 -4.49 -24.93 -9.92
CA LYS A 341 -5.33 -25.39 -11.05
C LYS A 341 -5.88 -24.20 -11.84
N VAL A 342 -5.56 -24.11 -13.13
CA VAL A 342 -5.95 -22.99 -14.00
C VAL A 342 -7.19 -23.34 -14.82
N VAL A 343 -8.25 -22.56 -14.61
CA VAL A 343 -9.50 -22.63 -15.37
C VAL A 343 -9.51 -21.54 -16.43
N MET A 344 -10.01 -21.84 -17.62
CA MET A 344 -10.17 -20.87 -18.69
C MET A 344 -11.58 -20.92 -19.28
N THR A 345 -12.13 -19.75 -19.57
CA THR A 345 -13.37 -19.58 -20.34
C THR A 345 -13.18 -18.48 -21.38
N ASN A 346 -14.07 -18.41 -22.36
CA ASN A 346 -14.06 -17.33 -23.34
C ASN A 346 -15.46 -16.83 -23.70
N GLY A 347 -15.53 -15.59 -24.23
CA GLY A 347 -16.77 -15.02 -24.73
C GLY A 347 -16.65 -13.56 -25.14
N VAL A 348 -17.76 -13.01 -25.65
CA VAL A 348 -17.83 -11.60 -26.04
C VAL A 348 -17.98 -10.69 -24.83
N PHE A 349 -18.79 -11.08 -23.84
CA PHE A 349 -19.06 -10.32 -22.60
C PHE A 349 -19.40 -8.84 -22.84
N ASP A 350 -20.27 -8.58 -23.82
CA ASP A 350 -20.57 -7.21 -24.25
C ASP A 350 -21.33 -6.40 -23.19
N ILE A 351 -22.52 -6.87 -22.80
CA ILE A 351 -23.28 -6.28 -21.71
C ILE A 351 -23.45 -7.37 -20.66
N LEU A 352 -22.75 -7.20 -19.55
CA LEU A 352 -22.82 -8.13 -18.43
C LEU A 352 -24.18 -8.10 -17.75
N HIS A 353 -24.53 -9.21 -17.13
CA HIS A 353 -25.75 -9.40 -16.35
C HIS A 353 -25.49 -10.48 -15.30
N ALA A 354 -26.43 -10.68 -14.37
CA ALA A 354 -26.30 -11.63 -13.27
C ALA A 354 -25.87 -13.04 -13.73
N GLY A 355 -26.43 -13.55 -14.85
CA GLY A 355 -26.01 -14.82 -15.43
C GLY A 355 -24.51 -14.93 -15.77
N HIS A 356 -23.86 -13.86 -16.24
CA HIS A 356 -22.40 -13.87 -16.47
C HIS A 356 -21.63 -13.90 -15.15
N VAL A 357 -22.08 -13.15 -14.14
CA VAL A 357 -21.45 -13.13 -12.81
C VAL A 357 -21.53 -14.51 -12.16
N SER A 358 -22.71 -15.12 -12.16
CA SER A 358 -22.96 -16.48 -11.64
C SER A 358 -22.13 -17.53 -12.39
N TYR A 359 -22.11 -17.46 -13.73
CA TYR A 359 -21.29 -18.35 -14.57
C TYR A 359 -19.79 -18.25 -14.24
N LEU A 360 -19.24 -17.05 -14.18
CA LEU A 360 -17.82 -16.84 -13.88
C LEU A 360 -17.49 -17.27 -12.45
N ALA A 361 -18.36 -16.99 -11.48
CA ALA A 361 -18.21 -17.47 -10.10
C ALA A 361 -18.22 -19.00 -10.01
N ASN A 362 -19.06 -19.69 -10.78
CA ASN A 362 -19.08 -21.14 -10.81
C ASN A 362 -17.87 -21.73 -11.54
N ALA A 363 -17.41 -21.11 -12.63
CA ALA A 363 -16.17 -21.50 -13.28
C ALA A 363 -14.96 -21.36 -12.33
N ARG A 364 -14.89 -20.26 -11.58
CA ARG A 364 -13.82 -19.99 -10.61
C ARG A 364 -13.73 -21.03 -9.49
N LYS A 365 -14.84 -21.66 -9.09
CA LYS A 365 -14.86 -22.72 -8.07
C LYS A 365 -14.20 -24.03 -8.51
N LEU A 366 -13.99 -24.22 -9.82
CA LEU A 366 -13.44 -25.47 -10.38
C LEU A 366 -11.91 -25.49 -10.41
N GLY A 367 -11.25 -24.41 -9.98
CA GLY A 367 -9.81 -24.32 -9.83
C GLY A 367 -9.39 -23.12 -8.98
N ASP A 368 -8.10 -22.82 -8.99
CA ASP A 368 -7.49 -21.75 -8.18
C ASP A 368 -7.36 -20.43 -8.93
N ARG A 369 -7.47 -20.46 -10.26
CA ARG A 369 -7.35 -19.30 -11.15
C ARG A 369 -8.38 -19.35 -12.27
N LEU A 370 -8.99 -18.22 -12.60
CA LEU A 370 -9.86 -18.09 -13.78
C LEU A 370 -9.30 -17.10 -14.81
N ILE A 371 -9.09 -17.60 -16.02
CA ILE A 371 -8.81 -16.81 -17.22
C ILE A 371 -10.12 -16.57 -17.99
N VAL A 372 -10.36 -15.33 -18.38
CA VAL A 372 -11.42 -14.94 -19.31
C VAL A 372 -10.82 -14.41 -20.60
N ALA A 373 -10.94 -15.19 -21.68
CA ALA A 373 -10.57 -14.77 -23.02
C ALA A 373 -11.71 -14.01 -23.71
N VAL A 374 -11.43 -12.80 -24.17
CA VAL A 374 -12.42 -11.84 -24.66
C VAL A 374 -12.25 -11.59 -26.15
N ASN A 375 -13.33 -11.75 -26.93
CA ASN A 375 -13.31 -11.44 -28.36
C ASN A 375 -13.03 -9.95 -28.60
N SER A 376 -12.15 -9.62 -29.55
CA SER A 376 -11.96 -8.26 -30.03
C SER A 376 -13.23 -7.67 -30.67
N ASP A 377 -13.24 -6.37 -30.91
CA ASP A 377 -14.39 -5.71 -31.56
C ASP A 377 -14.58 -6.22 -32.99
N ALA A 378 -13.48 -6.43 -33.73
CA ALA A 378 -13.52 -7.01 -35.07
C ALA A 378 -14.03 -8.47 -35.07
N SER A 379 -13.54 -9.30 -34.14
CA SER A 379 -14.01 -10.68 -33.94
C SER A 379 -15.51 -10.71 -33.62
N THR A 380 -15.95 -9.82 -32.75
CA THR A 380 -17.35 -9.74 -32.33
C THR A 380 -18.27 -9.29 -33.46
N LYS A 381 -17.85 -8.32 -34.28
CA LYS A 381 -18.61 -7.88 -35.46
C LYS A 381 -18.82 -9.02 -36.45
N ARG A 382 -17.78 -9.80 -36.75
CA ARG A 382 -17.90 -10.99 -37.61
C ARG A 382 -18.84 -12.04 -37.03
N LEU A 383 -18.82 -12.24 -35.72
CA LEU A 383 -19.62 -13.26 -35.04
C LEU A 383 -21.09 -12.87 -34.82
N LYS A 384 -21.37 -11.59 -34.54
CA LYS A 384 -22.69 -11.11 -34.06
C LYS A 384 -23.32 -10.03 -34.94
N GLY A 385 -22.61 -9.54 -35.97
CA GLY A 385 -23.04 -8.48 -36.88
C GLY A 385 -22.49 -7.09 -36.54
N GLU A 386 -22.59 -6.16 -37.50
CA GLU A 386 -21.99 -4.81 -37.43
C GLU A 386 -22.43 -3.95 -36.23
N THR A 387 -23.59 -4.24 -35.65
CA THR A 387 -24.13 -3.49 -34.50
C THR A 387 -23.59 -3.98 -33.15
N ARG A 388 -22.66 -4.95 -33.15
CA ARG A 388 -22.06 -5.55 -31.96
C ARG A 388 -20.54 -5.60 -32.11
N PRO A 389 -19.74 -5.28 -31.08
CA PRO A 389 -20.18 -5.04 -29.72
C PRO A 389 -20.73 -3.62 -29.50
N VAL A 390 -21.51 -3.44 -28.43
CA VAL A 390 -21.96 -2.11 -27.96
C VAL A 390 -20.84 -1.44 -27.17
N ASN A 391 -20.19 -2.19 -26.29
CA ASN A 391 -19.06 -1.70 -25.50
C ASN A 391 -17.72 -2.07 -26.18
N PRO A 392 -16.81 -1.10 -26.40
CA PRO A 392 -15.48 -1.37 -26.93
C PRO A 392 -14.69 -2.39 -26.09
N LEU A 393 -13.75 -3.10 -26.73
CA LEU A 393 -12.93 -4.14 -26.11
C LEU A 393 -12.33 -3.72 -24.77
N GLU A 394 -11.68 -2.56 -24.74
CA GLU A 394 -11.01 -2.04 -23.54
C GLU A 394 -11.97 -1.94 -22.34
N GLN A 395 -13.18 -1.41 -22.55
CA GLN A 395 -14.18 -1.28 -21.50
C GLN A 395 -14.66 -2.65 -21.01
N ARG A 396 -14.90 -3.60 -21.93
CA ARG A 396 -15.31 -4.96 -21.57
C ARG A 396 -14.25 -5.66 -20.73
N MET A 397 -12.98 -5.50 -21.10
CA MET A 397 -11.85 -6.09 -20.37
C MET A 397 -11.69 -5.50 -18.98
N ILE A 398 -11.83 -4.18 -18.82
CA ILE A 398 -11.80 -3.49 -17.51
C ILE A 398 -12.90 -4.03 -16.60
N VAL A 399 -14.14 -4.08 -17.08
CA VAL A 399 -15.28 -4.54 -16.26
C VAL A 399 -15.10 -6.00 -15.84
N LEU A 400 -14.63 -6.87 -16.74
CA LEU A 400 -14.34 -8.26 -16.42
C LEU A 400 -13.20 -8.40 -15.41
N GLY A 401 -12.13 -7.61 -15.56
CA GLY A 401 -10.99 -7.63 -14.65
C GLY A 401 -11.31 -7.13 -13.24
N ALA A 402 -12.40 -6.39 -13.08
CA ALA A 402 -12.90 -5.94 -11.77
C ALA A 402 -13.81 -6.96 -11.08
N LEU A 403 -14.19 -8.07 -11.74
CA LEU A 403 -15.01 -9.10 -11.12
C LEU A 403 -14.17 -9.97 -10.20
N GLU A 404 -14.62 -10.13 -8.94
CA GLU A 404 -13.94 -10.94 -7.92
C GLU A 404 -13.60 -12.38 -8.38
N ALA A 405 -14.45 -12.97 -9.23
CA ALA A 405 -14.25 -14.32 -9.73
C ALA A 405 -13.17 -14.45 -10.80
N VAL A 406 -12.67 -13.35 -11.37
CA VAL A 406 -11.78 -13.34 -12.54
C VAL A 406 -10.37 -12.96 -12.11
N ASP A 407 -9.42 -13.87 -12.33
CA ASP A 407 -8.02 -13.59 -12.07
C ASP A 407 -7.39 -12.88 -13.27
N TRP A 408 -7.58 -13.39 -14.49
CA TRP A 408 -6.93 -12.86 -15.69
C TRP A 408 -7.91 -12.60 -16.83
N VAL A 409 -7.71 -11.49 -17.56
CA VAL A 409 -8.46 -11.16 -18.77
C VAL A 409 -7.49 -10.97 -19.92
N VAL A 410 -7.74 -11.64 -21.03
CA VAL A 410 -6.90 -11.57 -22.24
C VAL A 410 -7.79 -11.43 -23.47
N SER A 411 -7.36 -10.69 -24.49
CA SER A 411 -8.12 -10.56 -25.72
C SER A 411 -7.60 -11.48 -26.82
N PHE A 412 -8.46 -11.80 -27.79
CA PHE A 412 -8.10 -12.49 -29.02
C PHE A 412 -8.93 -11.95 -30.19
N GLU A 413 -8.37 -11.99 -31.40
CA GLU A 413 -8.99 -11.39 -32.59
C GLU A 413 -9.55 -12.42 -33.56
N GLU A 414 -9.12 -13.67 -33.47
CA GLU A 414 -9.57 -14.78 -34.29
C GLU A 414 -11.05 -15.09 -34.07
N ASP A 415 -11.63 -15.88 -34.98
CA ASP A 415 -13.04 -16.29 -34.89
C ASP A 415 -13.29 -17.28 -33.74
N THR A 416 -12.25 -18.03 -33.35
CA THR A 416 -12.26 -18.94 -32.21
C THR A 416 -11.04 -18.71 -31.32
N PRO A 417 -11.14 -18.98 -30.00
CA PRO A 417 -10.01 -18.83 -29.08
C PRO A 417 -8.97 -19.97 -29.18
N GLN A 418 -9.10 -20.89 -30.15
CA GLN A 418 -8.34 -22.15 -30.18
C GLN A 418 -6.82 -21.93 -30.12
N ARG A 419 -6.28 -20.99 -30.89
CA ARG A 419 -4.84 -20.67 -30.89
C ARG A 419 -4.36 -20.23 -29.50
N LEU A 420 -5.13 -19.35 -28.86
CA LEU A 420 -4.81 -18.84 -27.53
C LEU A 420 -4.89 -19.97 -26.49
N ILE A 421 -5.93 -20.80 -26.56
CA ILE A 421 -6.09 -21.96 -25.66
C ILE A 421 -4.94 -22.96 -25.87
N ALA A 422 -4.54 -23.24 -27.11
CA ALA A 422 -3.41 -24.12 -27.41
C ALA A 422 -2.06 -23.56 -26.93
N GLY A 423 -1.94 -22.23 -26.82
CA GLY A 423 -0.74 -21.58 -26.27
C GLY A 423 -0.70 -21.55 -24.73
N ILE A 424 -1.86 -21.61 -24.07
CA ILE A 424 -1.99 -21.54 -22.60
C ILE A 424 -2.14 -22.94 -21.97
N LEU A 425 -2.86 -23.83 -22.64
CA LEU A 425 -3.18 -25.21 -22.27
C LEU A 425 -3.77 -25.35 -20.85
N PRO A 426 -4.88 -24.66 -20.51
CA PRO A 426 -5.44 -24.65 -19.16
C PRO A 426 -5.73 -26.06 -18.62
N ASP A 427 -5.71 -26.22 -17.29
CA ASP A 427 -6.03 -27.51 -16.65
C ASP A 427 -7.52 -27.86 -16.78
N LEU A 428 -8.37 -26.83 -16.90
CA LEU A 428 -9.79 -26.98 -17.15
C LEU A 428 -10.29 -25.90 -18.13
N LEU A 429 -10.90 -26.32 -19.23
CA LEU A 429 -11.61 -25.44 -20.15
C LEU A 429 -13.12 -25.49 -19.88
N VAL A 430 -13.71 -24.33 -19.58
CA VAL A 430 -15.12 -24.22 -19.23
C VAL A 430 -15.86 -23.40 -20.27
N LYS A 431 -17.05 -23.87 -20.66
CA LYS A 431 -17.97 -23.12 -21.52
C LYS A 431 -19.39 -23.14 -20.96
N GLY A 432 -20.05 -21.99 -20.98
CA GLY A 432 -21.47 -21.88 -20.67
C GLY A 432 -22.34 -22.22 -21.88
N GLY A 433 -23.43 -22.95 -21.67
CA GLY A 433 -24.48 -23.21 -22.67
C GLY A 433 -24.68 -24.68 -22.98
N ASP A 434 -25.40 -24.98 -24.06
CA ASP A 434 -25.80 -26.35 -24.44
C ASP A 434 -24.78 -27.02 -25.39
N TYR A 435 -23.50 -26.65 -25.28
CA TYR A 435 -22.45 -27.24 -26.11
C TYR A 435 -22.13 -28.66 -25.67
N LYS A 436 -21.73 -29.52 -26.61
CA LYS A 436 -21.00 -30.74 -26.25
C LYS A 436 -19.52 -30.42 -26.04
N PRO A 437 -18.81 -31.03 -25.07
CA PRO A 437 -17.40 -30.76 -24.82
C PRO A 437 -16.51 -30.84 -26.07
N GLU A 438 -16.80 -31.77 -26.98
CA GLU A 438 -16.03 -31.99 -28.23
C GLU A 438 -16.22 -30.87 -29.27
N GLN A 439 -17.24 -30.02 -29.09
CA GLN A 439 -17.54 -28.89 -29.98
C GLN A 439 -16.89 -27.59 -29.51
N ILE A 440 -16.22 -27.61 -28.35
CA ILE A 440 -15.57 -26.42 -27.79
C ILE A 440 -14.19 -26.27 -28.46
N ALA A 441 -13.97 -25.11 -29.07
CA ALA A 441 -12.68 -24.76 -29.66
C ALA A 441 -11.56 -24.82 -28.60
N GLY A 442 -10.51 -25.60 -28.87
CA GLY A 442 -9.41 -25.85 -27.92
C GLY A 442 -9.56 -27.13 -27.08
N SER A 443 -10.64 -27.90 -27.25
CA SER A 443 -10.89 -29.11 -26.45
C SER A 443 -9.88 -30.24 -26.71
N GLU A 444 -9.55 -30.49 -27.98
CA GLU A 444 -8.57 -31.51 -28.37
C GLU A 444 -7.19 -31.24 -27.77
N GLU A 445 -6.74 -29.98 -27.79
CA GLU A 445 -5.43 -29.58 -27.26
C GLU A 445 -5.38 -29.68 -25.73
N VAL A 446 -6.47 -29.30 -25.05
CA VAL A 446 -6.57 -29.41 -23.58
C VAL A 446 -6.54 -30.88 -23.15
N TRP A 447 -7.29 -31.75 -23.80
CA TRP A 447 -7.26 -33.19 -23.51
C TRP A 447 -5.91 -33.83 -23.81
N ALA A 448 -5.28 -33.47 -24.94
CA ALA A 448 -3.94 -33.96 -25.28
C ALA A 448 -2.88 -33.55 -24.24
N ASN A 449 -3.08 -32.42 -23.56
CA ASN A 449 -2.23 -31.94 -22.47
C ASN A 449 -2.66 -32.49 -21.08
N GLY A 450 -3.64 -33.39 -21.01
CA GLY A 450 -4.11 -34.01 -19.77
C GLY A 450 -5.07 -33.14 -18.94
N GLY A 451 -5.58 -32.04 -19.51
CA GLY A 451 -6.62 -31.21 -18.90
C GLY A 451 -8.03 -31.74 -19.16
N GLU A 452 -9.02 -31.07 -18.58
CA GLU A 452 -10.44 -31.42 -18.69
C GLU A 452 -11.23 -30.34 -19.44
N VAL A 453 -12.38 -30.72 -20.01
CA VAL A 453 -13.33 -29.78 -20.63
C VAL A 453 -14.71 -29.98 -20.02
N MET A 454 -15.31 -28.89 -19.53
CA MET A 454 -16.59 -28.92 -18.83
C MET A 454 -17.56 -27.88 -19.39
N VAL A 455 -18.84 -28.27 -19.42
CA VAL A 455 -19.94 -27.40 -19.82
C VAL A 455 -20.74 -27.06 -18.58
N LEU A 456 -20.91 -25.77 -18.31
CA LEU A 456 -21.76 -25.29 -17.21
C LEU A 456 -23.12 -24.86 -17.75
N ASN A 457 -24.19 -25.33 -17.09
CA ASN A 457 -25.54 -24.89 -17.40
C ASN A 457 -25.71 -23.42 -16.98
N PHE A 458 -26.34 -22.62 -17.84
CA PHE A 458 -26.74 -21.26 -17.47
C PHE A 458 -27.90 -21.31 -16.45
N GLU A 459 -27.89 -20.40 -15.47
CA GLU A 459 -29.11 -20.12 -14.70
C GLU A 459 -30.15 -19.48 -15.62
N ASP A 460 -31.38 -20.02 -15.61
CA ASP A 460 -32.46 -19.62 -16.51
C ASP A 460 -32.83 -18.12 -16.38
N GLY A 461 -33.02 -17.46 -17.52
CA GLY A 461 -33.82 -16.22 -17.61
C GLY A 461 -33.13 -14.90 -17.97
N CYS A 462 -31.79 -14.85 -18.10
CA CYS A 462 -31.08 -13.60 -18.44
C CYS A 462 -30.09 -13.80 -19.60
N SER A 463 -30.38 -13.22 -20.76
CA SER A 463 -29.42 -13.10 -21.87
C SER A 463 -29.30 -11.65 -22.33
N THR A 464 -28.09 -11.21 -22.69
CA THR A 464 -27.84 -9.87 -23.24
C THR A 464 -28.75 -9.55 -24.42
N THR A 465 -29.02 -10.53 -25.29
CA THR A 465 -29.92 -10.38 -26.44
C THR A 465 -31.36 -10.12 -26.01
N ASN A 466 -31.84 -10.77 -24.95
CA ASN A 466 -33.19 -10.55 -24.41
C ASN A 466 -33.32 -9.19 -23.72
N ILE A 467 -32.28 -8.73 -23.02
CA ILE A 467 -32.24 -7.39 -22.41
C ILE A 467 -32.35 -6.31 -23.51
N ILE A 468 -31.55 -6.42 -24.58
CA ILE A 468 -31.57 -5.45 -25.70
C ILE A 468 -32.92 -5.47 -26.42
N ARG A 469 -33.49 -6.65 -26.69
CA ARG A 469 -34.83 -6.76 -27.28
C ARG A 469 -35.92 -6.14 -26.41
N LYS A 470 -35.80 -6.23 -25.08
CA LYS A 470 -36.75 -5.61 -24.14
C LYS A 470 -36.66 -4.09 -24.19
N ILE A 471 -35.45 -3.52 -24.16
CA ILE A 471 -35.21 -2.08 -24.33
C ILE A 471 -35.76 -1.57 -25.67
N GLN A 472 -35.55 -2.31 -26.76
CA GLN A 472 -36.06 -1.95 -28.09
C GLN A 472 -37.60 -2.05 -28.22
N LYS A 473 -38.24 -2.94 -27.45
CA LYS A 473 -39.71 -3.05 -27.39
C LYS A 473 -40.35 -1.94 -26.55
N ASP A 474 -39.70 -1.50 -25.49
CA ASP A 474 -40.21 -0.44 -24.60
C ASP A 474 -39.95 0.98 -25.17
N SER A 475 -39.31 1.09 -26.33
CA SER A 475 -39.03 2.35 -27.05
C SER A 475 -39.98 2.59 -28.26
N GLN A 476 -41.02 1.78 -28.42
CA GLN A 476 -42.19 2.04 -29.28
C GLN A 476 -43.38 2.42 -28.41
#